data_AF-A0A2K6GPN4-F1
#
_entry.id   AF-A0A2K6GPN4-F1
#
_cell.length_a   1.000
_cell.length_b   1.000
_cell.length_c   1.000
_cell.angle_alpha   90.00
_cell.angle_beta   90.00
_cell.angle_gamma   90.00
#
_symmetry.space_group_name_H-M   'P 1'
#
loop_
_entity.id
_entity.type
_entity.pdbx_description
1 polymer ?
#
loop_
_entity_poly.entity_id
_entity_poly.type
_entity_poly.pdbx_seq_one_letter_code
_entity_poly.pdbx_strand_id
1 'polypeptide(L)'
;MKPNACLLLILIPLLQLVIPGSTQCSLDTIVDKKIKDVLNSLEYNPSATAQKLVCTSVTNSGKLSSCPAGMSVTGCACGYACGSWDVQQEKTCHCQCSVVDWTTARCCRLA
;
A
#
# COMPACT_ATOMS: atom_id res chain seq x y z
N MET A 1 -17.04 42.79 -57.86
CA MET A 1 -16.81 42.07 -56.59
C MET A 1 -15.32 41.79 -56.47
N LYS A 2 -14.65 42.32 -55.45
CA LYS A 2 -13.17 42.26 -55.32
C LYS A 2 -12.74 40.81 -55.03
N PRO A 3 -11.94 40.15 -55.89
CA PRO A 3 -11.56 38.74 -55.71
C PRO A 3 -10.81 38.47 -54.40
N ASN A 4 -10.21 39.52 -53.83
CA ASN A 4 -9.47 39.46 -52.56
C ASN A 4 -10.37 39.18 -51.34
N ALA A 5 -11.67 39.52 -51.39
CA ALA A 5 -12.58 39.28 -50.27
C ALA A 5 -12.98 37.80 -50.16
N CYS A 6 -13.17 37.11 -51.28
CA CYS A 6 -13.41 35.66 -51.30
C CYS A 6 -12.19 34.87 -50.84
N LEU A 7 -10.98 35.30 -51.24
CA LEU A 7 -9.74 34.64 -50.84
C LEU A 7 -9.57 34.66 -49.31
N LEU A 8 -9.85 35.81 -48.69
CA LEU A 8 -9.80 35.98 -47.23
C LEU A 8 -10.81 35.08 -46.51
N LEU A 9 -12.03 34.92 -47.04
CA LEU A 9 -13.07 34.07 -46.45
C LEU A 9 -12.73 32.57 -46.49
N ILE A 10 -11.94 32.13 -47.46
CA ILE A 10 -11.49 30.72 -47.58
C ILE A 10 -10.23 30.46 -46.74
N LEU A 11 -9.38 31.48 -46.56
CA LEU A 11 -8.14 31.37 -45.78
C LEU A 11 -8.40 31.22 -44.27
N ILE A 12 -9.45 31.83 -43.72
CA ILE A 12 -9.78 31.78 -42.30
C ILE A 12 -10.05 30.34 -41.80
N PRO A 13 -10.92 29.52 -42.44
CA PRO A 13 -11.14 28.13 -42.02
C PRO A 13 -9.94 27.21 -42.29
N LEU A 14 -9.11 27.49 -43.33
CA LEU A 14 -7.86 26.77 -43.54
C LEU A 14 -6.86 27.04 -42.41
N LEU A 15 -6.80 28.27 -41.89
CA LEU A 15 -5.92 28.62 -40.77
C LEU A 15 -6.33 27.90 -39.48
N GLN A 16 -7.64 27.68 -39.26
CA GLN A 16 -8.17 26.92 -38.13
C GLN A 16 -7.81 25.42 -38.18
N LEU A 17 -7.50 24.90 -39.36
CA LEU A 17 -7.10 23.51 -39.57
C LEU A 17 -5.59 23.27 -39.31
N VAL A 18 -4.79 24.35 -39.34
CA VAL A 18 -3.33 24.32 -39.12
C VAL A 18 -2.96 24.64 -37.67
N ILE A 19 -3.89 25.17 -36.88
CA ILE A 19 -3.74 25.15 -35.43
C ILE A 19 -3.87 23.69 -35.04
N PRO A 20 -2.81 23.01 -34.58
CA PRO A 20 -2.96 21.69 -33.99
C PRO A 20 -3.95 21.93 -32.87
N GLY A 21 -5.16 21.38 -33.01
CA GLY A 21 -6.26 21.58 -32.08
C GLY A 21 -5.64 21.53 -30.71
N SER A 22 -5.66 22.70 -30.04
CA SER A 22 -4.91 22.99 -28.83
C SER A 22 -4.77 21.70 -28.10
N THR A 23 -3.54 21.17 -27.96
CA THR A 23 -3.31 19.97 -27.16
C THR A 23 -4.21 20.14 -25.97
N GLN A 24 -5.30 19.36 -25.90
CA GLN A 24 -6.03 19.27 -24.66
C GLN A 24 -5.06 18.45 -23.82
N CYS A 25 -4.00 19.10 -23.35
CA CYS A 25 -3.53 18.92 -22.02
C CYS A 25 -4.76 19.26 -21.19
N SER A 26 -5.67 18.30 -21.11
CA SER A 26 -6.79 18.38 -20.19
C SER A 26 -6.14 18.72 -18.86
N LEU A 27 -6.74 19.65 -18.13
CA LEU A 27 -6.27 19.97 -16.79
C LEU A 27 -6.10 18.68 -15.97
N ASP A 28 -6.94 17.67 -16.23
CA ASP A 28 -6.83 16.32 -15.70
C ASP A 28 -5.47 15.67 -15.97
N THR A 29 -4.99 15.70 -17.22
CA THR A 29 -3.69 15.11 -17.60
C THR A 29 -2.52 15.81 -16.92
N ILE A 30 -2.63 17.13 -16.71
CA ILE A 30 -1.62 17.91 -15.99
C ILE A 30 -1.64 17.58 -14.50
N VAL A 31 -2.82 17.44 -13.90
CA VAL A 31 -3.02 17.06 -12.50
C VAL A 31 -2.52 15.64 -12.25
N ASP A 32 -2.90 14.67 -13.09
CA ASP A 32 -2.46 13.28 -13.00
C ASP A 32 -0.94 13.16 -13.09
N LYS A 33 -0.33 13.89 -14.03
CA LYS A 33 1.13 13.94 -14.15
C LYS A 33 1.76 14.49 -12.87
N LYS A 34 1.20 15.55 -12.30
CA LYS A 34 1.73 16.15 -11.06
C LYS A 34 1.56 15.23 -9.85
N ILE A 35 0.43 14.52 -9.73
CA ILE A 35 0.21 13.50 -8.69
C ILE A 35 1.26 12.39 -8.83
N LYS A 36 1.47 11.88 -10.04
CA LYS A 36 2.45 10.81 -10.29
C LYS A 36 3.88 11.26 -10.00
N ASP A 37 4.25 12.47 -10.40
CA ASP A 37 5.58 13.03 -10.12
C ASP A 37 5.81 13.19 -8.59
N VAL A 38 4.77 13.60 -7.84
CA VAL A 38 4.83 13.65 -6.37
C VAL A 38 4.95 12.25 -5.76
N LEU A 39 4.12 11.29 -6.17
CA LEU A 39 4.18 9.90 -5.66
C LEU A 39 5.55 9.26 -5.90
N ASN A 40 6.10 9.40 -7.10
CA ASN A 40 7.44 8.88 -7.44
C ASN A 40 8.54 9.54 -6.59
N SER A 41 8.41 10.84 -6.28
CA SER A 41 9.36 11.54 -5.41
C SER A 41 9.28 11.10 -3.94
N LEU A 42 8.10 10.67 -3.49
CA LEU A 42 7.88 10.10 -2.16
C LEU A 42 8.43 8.66 -2.09
N GLU A 43 8.24 7.86 -3.13
CA GLU A 43 8.75 6.49 -3.22
C GLU A 43 10.30 6.45 -3.26
N TYR A 44 10.92 7.46 -3.88
CA TYR A 44 12.39 7.63 -3.90
C TYR A 44 12.95 8.24 -2.60
N ASN A 45 12.11 8.78 -1.72
CA ASN A 45 12.50 9.25 -0.40
C ASN A 45 12.08 8.23 0.67
N PRO A 46 12.96 7.29 1.08
CA PRO A 46 12.68 6.35 2.18
C PRO A 46 12.43 7.05 3.54
N SER A 47 12.59 8.38 3.58
CA SER A 47 12.24 9.22 4.72
C SER A 47 10.73 9.47 4.88
N ALA A 48 9.88 9.14 3.89
CA ALA A 48 8.43 9.10 4.07
C ALA A 48 8.04 7.79 4.78
N THR A 49 8.39 7.69 6.06
CA THR A 49 7.99 6.62 7.00
C THR A 49 8.30 5.20 6.51
N ALA A 50 9.57 4.77 6.63
CA ALA A 50 9.88 3.35 6.72
C ALA A 50 9.07 2.77 7.90
N GLN A 51 7.91 2.18 7.61
CA GLN A 51 7.05 1.57 8.61
C GLN A 51 7.87 0.52 9.34
N LYS A 52 8.05 0.71 10.64
CA LYS A 52 8.86 -0.21 11.44
C LYS A 52 7.98 -1.39 11.80
N LEU A 53 8.53 -2.59 11.66
CA LEU A 53 7.90 -3.77 12.24
C LEU A 53 8.12 -3.73 13.75
N VAL A 54 7.06 -3.45 14.52
CA VAL A 54 7.09 -3.48 15.98
C VAL A 54 6.54 -4.81 16.44
N CYS A 55 7.32 -5.53 17.23
CA CYS A 55 6.98 -6.86 17.72
C CYS A 55 7.12 -6.97 19.23
N THR A 56 6.17 -7.67 19.84
CA THR A 56 6.19 -8.07 21.25
C THR A 56 5.90 -9.56 21.38
N SER A 57 6.19 -10.14 22.53
CA SER A 57 5.84 -11.53 22.83
C SER A 57 4.83 -11.55 23.97
N VAL A 58 3.76 -12.34 23.81
CA VAL A 58 2.74 -12.56 24.84
C VAL A 58 2.84 -14.01 25.29
N THR A 59 3.14 -14.22 26.57
CA THR A 59 3.27 -15.56 27.17
C THR A 59 2.14 -15.80 28.14
N ASN A 60 1.54 -16.99 28.09
CA ASN A 60 0.48 -17.40 29.01
C ASN A 60 0.68 -18.86 29.43
N SER A 61 0.15 -19.22 30.59
CA SER A 61 0.16 -20.60 31.08
C SER A 61 -0.74 -21.50 30.23
N GLY A 62 -0.35 -22.76 30.04
CA GLY A 62 -1.11 -23.73 29.28
C GLY A 62 -0.87 -23.63 27.76
N LYS A 63 -1.88 -24.06 26.99
CA LYS A 63 -1.75 -24.31 25.53
C LYS A 63 -2.01 -23.13 24.63
N LEU A 64 -2.53 -22.01 25.15
CA LEU A 64 -3.03 -20.91 24.34
C LEU A 64 -2.38 -19.59 24.72
N SER A 65 -1.97 -18.82 23.72
CA SER A 65 -1.57 -17.42 23.90
C SER A 65 -2.03 -16.57 22.71
N SER A 66 -2.69 -15.45 22.98
CA SER A 66 -3.30 -14.60 21.96
C SER A 66 -2.61 -13.25 21.85
N CYS A 67 -2.45 -12.78 20.62
CA CYS A 67 -1.98 -11.42 20.37
C CYS A 67 -3.04 -10.36 20.68
N PRO A 68 -2.63 -9.16 21.12
CA PRO A 68 -3.56 -8.06 21.32
C PRO A 68 -4.17 -7.60 19.99
N ALA A 69 -5.31 -6.92 20.07
CA ALA A 69 -5.96 -6.35 18.89
C ALA A 69 -5.00 -5.40 18.14
N GLY A 70 -4.99 -5.49 16.80
CA GLY A 70 -4.09 -4.70 15.95
C GLY A 70 -2.69 -5.29 15.79
N MET A 71 -2.43 -6.50 16.29
CA MET A 71 -1.21 -7.26 16.00
C MET A 71 -1.56 -8.64 15.43
N SER A 72 -0.69 -9.14 14.56
CA SER A 72 -0.79 -10.48 13.97
C SER A 72 0.25 -11.41 14.59
N VAL A 73 -0.10 -12.70 14.71
CA VAL A 73 0.85 -13.73 15.12
C VAL A 73 1.86 -13.96 13.99
N THR A 74 3.15 -13.83 14.29
CA THR A 74 4.25 -14.15 13.34
C THR A 74 4.99 -15.43 13.70
N GLY A 75 4.74 -15.98 14.89
CA GLY A 75 5.28 -17.27 15.31
C GLY A 75 4.86 -17.62 16.72
N CYS A 76 5.01 -18.89 17.08
CA CYS A 76 4.71 -19.39 18.41
C CYS A 76 5.92 -20.11 19.00
N ALA A 77 5.97 -20.16 20.32
CA ALA A 77 6.87 -21.02 21.08
C ALA A 77 6.09 -21.71 22.19
N CYS A 78 6.47 -22.94 22.49
CA CYS A 78 5.83 -23.76 23.51
C CYS A 78 6.87 -24.23 24.50
N GLY A 79 6.48 -24.39 25.76
CA GLY A 79 7.35 -25.02 26.74
C GLY A 79 7.50 -26.54 26.53
N TYR A 80 8.28 -27.17 27.40
CA TYR A 80 8.73 -28.57 27.27
C TYR A 80 9.34 -28.93 25.90
N ALA A 81 9.98 -27.97 25.22
CA ALA A 81 10.54 -28.15 23.88
C ALA A 81 9.52 -28.64 22.83
N CYS A 82 8.24 -28.34 23.03
CA CYS A 82 7.19 -28.69 22.07
C CYS A 82 7.36 -27.84 20.79
N GLY A 83 7.64 -28.50 19.66
CA GLY A 83 7.75 -27.85 18.35
C GLY A 83 6.45 -27.82 17.55
N SER A 84 5.39 -28.49 18.03
CA SER A 84 4.11 -28.63 17.34
C SER A 84 3.12 -27.59 17.83
N TRP A 85 2.81 -26.62 16.97
CA TRP A 85 1.84 -25.56 17.24
C TRP A 85 1.11 -25.13 15.98
N ASP A 86 -0.07 -24.53 16.16
CA ASP A 86 -0.86 -23.90 15.11
C ASP A 86 -1.31 -22.48 15.53
N VAL A 87 -1.78 -21.70 14.57
CA VAL A 87 -2.40 -20.39 14.81
C VAL A 87 -3.89 -20.48 14.54
N GLN A 88 -4.69 -20.34 15.60
CA GLN A 88 -6.14 -20.31 15.53
C GLN A 88 -6.62 -18.89 15.26
N GLN A 89 -7.55 -18.75 14.31
CA GLN A 89 -8.20 -17.48 13.98
C GLN A 89 -7.21 -16.33 13.73
N GLU A 90 -6.02 -16.67 13.20
CA GLU A 90 -4.91 -15.74 12.89
C GLU A 90 -4.37 -14.94 14.10
N LYS A 91 -4.83 -15.24 15.32
CA LYS A 91 -4.55 -14.42 16.52
C LYS A 91 -4.04 -15.21 17.72
N THR A 92 -4.29 -16.51 17.78
CA THR A 92 -4.01 -17.31 18.97
C THR A 92 -3.07 -18.46 18.63
N CYS A 93 -1.89 -18.46 19.23
CA CYS A 93 -1.02 -19.62 19.23
C CYS A 93 -1.62 -20.74 20.07
N HIS A 94 -1.63 -21.95 19.52
CA HIS A 94 -2.04 -23.17 20.18
C HIS A 94 -0.95 -24.24 20.13
N CYS A 95 -0.44 -24.63 21.30
CA CYS A 95 0.56 -25.68 21.43
C CYS A 95 -0.10 -27.07 21.53
N GLN A 96 0.28 -27.97 20.63
CA GLN A 96 -0.46 -29.22 20.39
C GLN A 96 0.03 -30.41 21.21
N CYS A 97 1.25 -30.35 21.76
CA CYS A 97 1.81 -31.46 22.53
C CYS A 97 0.92 -31.84 23.73
N SER A 98 1.00 -33.10 24.17
CA SER A 98 0.13 -33.65 25.22
C SER A 98 0.18 -32.81 26.50
N VAL A 99 1.39 -32.43 26.94
CA VAL A 99 1.63 -31.59 28.12
C VAL A 99 2.48 -30.39 27.71
N VAL A 100 2.03 -29.20 28.09
CA VAL A 100 2.80 -27.95 28.02
C VAL A 100 2.53 -27.11 29.26
N ASP A 101 3.56 -26.46 29.79
CA ASP A 101 3.52 -25.52 30.92
C ASP A 101 3.11 -24.12 30.46
N TRP A 102 3.61 -23.67 29.32
CA TRP A 102 3.30 -22.35 28.76
C TRP A 102 3.31 -22.32 27.22
N THR A 103 2.66 -21.27 26.69
CA THR A 103 2.63 -20.92 25.27
C THR A 103 2.98 -19.45 25.10
N THR A 104 3.79 -19.13 24.11
CA THR A 104 4.16 -17.75 23.74
C THR A 104 3.76 -17.46 22.30
N ALA A 105 3.07 -16.35 22.08
CA ALA A 105 2.79 -15.80 20.76
C ALA A 105 3.72 -14.62 20.47
N ARG A 106 4.38 -14.63 19.31
CA ARG A 106 5.10 -13.47 18.78
C ARG A 106 4.12 -12.62 17.97
N CYS A 107 3.91 -11.40 18.42
CA CYS A 107 2.88 -10.49 17.92
C CYS A 107 3.55 -9.29 17.26
N CYS A 108 3.26 -9.04 16.00
CA CYS A 108 3.86 -7.92 15.26
C CYS A 108 2.81 -7.07 14.56
N ARG A 109 3.17 -5.81 14.30
CA ARG A 109 2.44 -4.89 13.42
C ARG A 109 3.40 -3.91 12.76
N LEU A 110 2.93 -3.29 11.68
CA LEU A 110 3.59 -2.11 11.12
C LEU A 110 3.26 -0.88 11.99
N ALA A 111 4.25 -0.01 12.19
CA ALA A 111 4.18 1.18 13.02
C ALA A 111 4.83 2.38 12.33
#